data_AF-A0A6A8AK34-F1
#
_entry.id   AF-A0A6A8AK34-F1
#
_cell.length_a   1.000
_cell.length_b   1.000
_cell.length_c   1.000
_cell.angle_alpha   90.00
_cell.angle_beta   90.00
_cell.angle_gamma   90.00
#
_symmetry.space_group_name_H-M   'P 1'
#
loop_
_entity.id
_entity.type
_entity.pdbx_description
1 polymer ?
#
loop_
_entity_poly.entity_id
_entity_poly.type
_entity_poly.pdbx_seq_one_letter_code
_entity_poly.pdbx_strand_id
1 'polypeptide(L)'
;GKLILISAGMRSNTKLALEAGIKVNRGIVVDGRLRTSTKDVYAIGDVAEFKGTVYGIIPAALEQAMIAAANILGTEYNVYAGTIPSSTLKVVDVDLTSVGLVNPEEPKYEEIKKEDKKKGVYKKLVLDKGKIVGAILLGDKKGVTAIRKLIAQETDITKYKDSILQDDFDYKKVASLTQHLPHGSVNS
;
A
#
# COMPACT_ATOMS: atom_id res chain seq x y z
N GLY A 1 -10.49 -38.99 3.38
CA GLY A 1 -11.25 -38.32 2.29
C GLY A 1 -10.38 -37.24 1.66
N LYS A 2 -10.52 -36.98 0.37
CA LYS A 2 -9.80 -35.88 -0.31
C LYS A 2 -10.56 -34.57 -0.09
N LEU A 3 -9.89 -33.54 0.40
CA LEU A 3 -10.40 -32.17 0.55
C LEU A 3 -9.85 -31.34 -0.62
N ILE A 4 -10.72 -30.57 -1.29
CA ILE A 4 -10.32 -29.61 -2.31
C ILE A 4 -10.65 -28.21 -1.79
N LEU A 5 -9.63 -27.35 -1.71
CA LEU A 5 -9.78 -25.93 -1.39
C LEU A 5 -9.63 -25.12 -2.69
N ILE A 6 -10.64 -24.33 -3.01
CA ILE A 6 -10.63 -23.42 -4.17
C ILE A 6 -10.59 -21.99 -3.65
N SER A 7 -9.59 -21.22 -4.09
CA SER A 7 -9.48 -19.78 -3.84
C SER A 7 -9.25 -19.08 -5.19
N ALA A 8 -10.29 -18.46 -5.73
CA ALA A 8 -10.27 -17.81 -7.05
C ALA A 8 -10.33 -16.26 -6.96
N GLY A 9 -9.99 -15.70 -5.80
CA GLY A 9 -10.03 -14.27 -5.53
C GLY A 9 -11.37 -13.77 -4.99
N MET A 10 -11.48 -12.46 -4.81
CA MET A 10 -12.67 -11.76 -4.31
C MET A 10 -13.28 -10.89 -5.42
N ARG A 11 -14.61 -10.77 -5.43
CA ARG A 11 -15.35 -9.82 -6.27
C ARG A 11 -16.14 -8.85 -5.38
N SER A 12 -16.07 -7.56 -5.67
CA SER A 12 -16.83 -6.53 -4.95
C SER A 12 -18.33 -6.79 -5.05
N ASN A 13 -19.04 -6.70 -3.92
CA ASN A 13 -20.50 -6.81 -3.89
C ASN A 13 -21.14 -5.47 -4.26
N THR A 14 -21.50 -5.32 -5.53
CA THR A 14 -22.00 -4.05 -6.10
C THR A 14 -23.47 -4.09 -6.49
N LYS A 15 -24.19 -5.17 -6.16
CA LYS A 15 -25.58 -5.39 -6.60
C LYS A 15 -26.51 -4.24 -6.19
N LEU A 16 -26.48 -3.85 -4.91
CA LEU A 16 -27.30 -2.75 -4.40
C LEU A 16 -26.99 -1.41 -5.11
N ALA A 17 -25.72 -1.15 -5.38
CA ALA A 17 -25.29 0.07 -6.05
C ALA A 17 -25.80 0.12 -7.49
N LEU A 18 -25.72 -0.99 -8.23
CA LEU A 18 -26.28 -1.11 -9.58
C LEU A 18 -27.80 -0.88 -9.59
N GLU A 19 -28.53 -1.52 -8.68
CA GLU A 19 -29.98 -1.38 -8.56
C GLU A 19 -30.38 0.07 -8.19
N ALA A 20 -29.55 0.77 -7.44
CA ALA A 20 -29.73 2.18 -7.07
C ALA A 20 -29.26 3.18 -8.15
N GLY A 21 -28.80 2.72 -9.32
CA GLY A 21 -28.29 3.58 -10.40
C GLY A 21 -26.95 4.24 -10.09
N ILE A 22 -26.21 3.74 -9.08
CA ILE A 22 -24.88 4.22 -8.74
C ILE A 22 -23.87 3.67 -9.76
N LYS A 23 -22.94 4.52 -10.19
CA LYS A 23 -21.87 4.15 -11.13
C LYS A 23 -21.00 3.04 -10.55
N VAL A 24 -20.94 1.92 -11.27
CA VAL A 24 -20.14 0.74 -10.92
C VAL A 24 -19.28 0.35 -12.12
N ASN A 25 -18.08 -0.15 -11.85
CA ASN A 25 -17.19 -0.81 -12.80
C ASN A 25 -16.70 -2.15 -12.20
N ARG A 26 -15.44 -2.23 -11.75
CA ARG A 26 -14.92 -3.37 -10.97
C ARG A 26 -15.42 -3.29 -9.51
N GLY A 27 -15.63 -2.08 -9.02
CA GLY A 27 -16.28 -1.74 -7.75
C GLY A 27 -17.24 -0.55 -7.92
N ILE A 28 -17.75 -0.03 -6.80
CA ILE A 28 -18.50 1.22 -6.74
C ILE A 28 -17.52 2.37 -6.99
N VAL A 29 -17.72 3.13 -8.07
CA VAL A 29 -16.79 4.19 -8.47
C VAL A 29 -16.91 5.36 -7.50
N VAL A 30 -15.79 5.78 -6.93
CA VAL A 30 -15.72 6.90 -5.99
C VAL A 30 -14.73 7.98 -6.42
N ASP A 31 -14.99 9.22 -5.99
CA ASP A 31 -14.07 10.35 -6.14
C ASP A 31 -13.02 10.41 -5.00
N GLY A 32 -12.19 11.46 -4.99
CA GLY A 32 -11.17 11.65 -3.96
C GLY A 32 -11.73 11.95 -2.56
N ARG A 33 -13.03 12.22 -2.42
CA ARG A 33 -13.72 12.38 -1.13
C ARG A 33 -14.53 11.13 -0.76
N LEU A 34 -14.34 10.06 -1.53
CA LEU A 34 -15.01 8.77 -1.42
C LEU A 34 -16.53 8.82 -1.65
N ARG A 35 -16.98 9.85 -2.38
CA ARG A 35 -18.38 10.00 -2.78
C ARG A 35 -18.64 9.17 -4.02
N THR A 36 -19.81 8.53 -4.06
CA THR A 36 -20.29 7.84 -5.26
C THR A 36 -20.88 8.84 -6.27
N SER A 37 -21.43 8.34 -7.38
CA SER A 37 -22.18 9.19 -8.33
C SER A 37 -23.51 9.72 -7.78
N THR A 38 -23.97 9.22 -6.63
CA THR A 38 -25.22 9.64 -5.99
C THR A 38 -24.93 10.52 -4.79
N LYS A 39 -25.68 11.62 -4.67
CA LYS A 39 -25.53 12.58 -3.58
C LYS A 39 -25.73 11.88 -2.23
N ASP A 40 -24.92 12.27 -1.25
CA ASP A 40 -24.97 11.80 0.14
C ASP A 40 -24.72 10.28 0.31
N VAL A 41 -24.25 9.60 -0.74
CA VAL A 41 -23.87 8.18 -0.72
C VAL A 41 -22.37 8.04 -0.92
N TYR A 42 -21.72 7.32 0.00
CA TYR A 42 -20.28 7.04 0.02
C TYR A 42 -20.01 5.54 -0.10
N ALA A 43 -18.84 5.17 -0.59
CA ALA A 43 -18.39 3.78 -0.60
C ALA A 43 -16.93 3.68 -0.16
N ILE A 44 -16.63 2.68 0.68
CA ILE A 44 -15.29 2.41 1.23
C ILE A 44 -15.04 0.90 1.29
N GLY A 45 -13.80 0.52 1.55
CA GLY A 45 -13.36 -0.87 1.67
C GLY A 45 -13.35 -1.60 0.34
N ASP A 46 -13.61 -2.90 0.39
CA ASP A 46 -13.43 -3.83 -0.74
C ASP A 46 -14.39 -3.57 -1.92
N VAL A 47 -15.44 -2.77 -1.70
CA VAL A 47 -16.37 -2.36 -2.76
C VAL A 47 -15.95 -1.07 -3.45
N ALA A 48 -15.06 -0.26 -2.86
CA ALA A 48 -14.71 1.04 -3.42
C ALA A 48 -13.69 0.92 -4.55
N GLU A 49 -14.01 1.53 -5.69
CA GLU A 49 -13.11 1.70 -6.82
C GLU A 49 -12.68 3.16 -6.93
N PHE A 50 -11.40 3.43 -6.64
CA PHE A 50 -10.81 4.75 -6.79
C PHE A 50 -9.82 4.74 -7.95
N LYS A 51 -10.02 5.61 -8.94
CA LYS A 51 -9.19 5.71 -10.16
C LYS A 51 -8.91 4.35 -10.82
N GLY A 52 -9.95 3.51 -10.95
CA GLY A 52 -9.85 2.18 -11.56
C GLY A 52 -9.29 1.07 -10.66
N THR A 53 -8.93 1.39 -9.43
CA THR A 53 -8.32 0.44 -8.48
C THR A 53 -9.29 0.04 -7.37
N VAL A 54 -9.47 -1.26 -7.18
CA VAL A 54 -10.10 -1.87 -5.99
C VAL A 54 -9.00 -2.49 -5.15
N TYR A 55 -8.84 -2.03 -3.91
CA TYR A 55 -7.69 -2.39 -3.09
C TYR A 55 -7.85 -3.73 -2.38
N GLY A 56 -9.02 -4.03 -1.80
CA GLY A 56 -9.29 -5.31 -1.15
C GLY A 56 -8.39 -5.63 0.05
N ILE A 57 -7.89 -4.61 0.77
CA ILE A 57 -6.94 -4.76 1.89
C ILE A 57 -7.31 -3.88 3.07
N ILE A 58 -7.01 -4.36 4.29
CA ILE A 58 -7.31 -3.68 5.55
C ILE A 58 -6.74 -2.25 5.62
N PRO A 59 -5.46 -1.98 5.23
CA PRO A 59 -4.93 -0.61 5.29
C PRO A 59 -5.76 0.38 4.46
N ALA A 60 -6.21 -0.04 3.27
CA ALA A 60 -7.03 0.81 2.41
C ALA A 60 -8.41 1.05 3.02
N ALA A 61 -9.05 0.01 3.57
CA ALA A 61 -10.35 0.15 4.23
C ALA A 61 -10.29 1.13 5.42
N LEU A 62 -9.23 1.08 6.23
CA LEU A 62 -9.04 1.99 7.37
C LEU A 62 -8.78 3.43 6.93
N GLU A 63 -7.89 3.64 5.96
CA GLU A 63 -7.60 4.98 5.42
C GLU A 63 -8.85 5.60 4.80
N GLN A 64 -9.57 4.82 3.99
CA GLN A 64 -10.82 5.23 3.38
C GLN A 64 -11.90 5.57 4.41
N ALA A 65 -12.04 4.77 5.47
CA ALA A 65 -13.01 5.03 6.54
C ALA A 65 -12.76 6.37 7.23
N MET A 66 -11.50 6.68 7.57
CA MET A 66 -11.15 7.96 8.21
C MET A 66 -11.46 9.15 7.30
N ILE A 67 -11.09 9.06 6.03
CA ILE A 67 -11.31 10.14 5.06
C ILE A 67 -12.80 10.33 4.75
N ALA A 68 -13.57 9.24 4.56
CA ALA A 68 -15.00 9.33 4.33
C ALA A 68 -15.73 9.94 5.54
N ALA A 69 -15.39 9.51 6.76
CA ALA A 69 -15.97 10.06 7.98
C ALA A 69 -15.71 11.57 8.12
N ALA A 70 -14.47 12.02 7.89
CA ALA A 70 -14.13 13.44 7.94
C ALA A 70 -14.87 14.27 6.88
N ASN A 71 -15.02 13.73 5.66
CA ASN A 71 -15.79 14.39 4.59
C ASN A 71 -17.30 14.43 4.87
N ILE A 72 -17.86 13.38 5.48
CA ILE A 72 -19.28 13.34 5.92
C ILE A 72 -19.54 14.39 7.00
N LEU A 73 -18.63 14.53 7.97
CA LEU A 73 -18.77 15.49 9.07
C LEU A 73 -18.45 16.94 8.65
N GLY A 74 -17.88 17.14 7.46
CA GLY A 74 -17.43 18.46 7.00
C GLY A 74 -16.27 19.04 7.82
N THR A 75 -15.56 18.20 8.59
CA THR A 75 -14.53 18.63 9.53
C THR A 75 -13.15 18.74 8.88
N GLU A 76 -12.87 17.96 7.84
CA GLU A 76 -11.62 18.05 7.06
C GLU A 76 -11.87 17.75 5.59
N TYR A 77 -11.27 18.55 4.69
CA TYR A 77 -11.33 18.35 3.24
C TYR A 77 -10.20 17.44 2.75
N ASN A 78 -10.01 16.29 3.41
CA ASN A 78 -8.97 15.34 3.02
C ASN A 78 -9.36 14.63 1.72
N VAL A 79 -8.38 14.52 0.82
CA VAL A 79 -8.52 13.86 -0.46
C VAL A 79 -7.77 12.53 -0.40
N TYR A 80 -8.50 11.43 -0.59
CA TYR A 80 -7.90 10.12 -0.78
C TYR A 80 -7.06 10.12 -2.06
N ALA A 81 -5.76 9.88 -1.91
CA ALA A 81 -4.80 9.83 -3.01
C ALA A 81 -4.58 8.41 -3.54
N GLY A 82 -5.14 7.40 -2.85
CA GLY A 82 -4.89 5.98 -3.09
C GLY A 82 -3.93 5.40 -2.05
N THR A 83 -4.27 4.23 -1.51
CA THR A 83 -3.43 3.53 -0.54
C THR A 83 -2.27 2.82 -1.22
N ILE A 84 -1.08 2.89 -0.62
CA ILE A 84 0.05 2.06 -1.03
C ILE A 84 -0.22 0.62 -0.54
N PRO A 85 -0.40 -0.38 -1.43
CA PRO A 85 -0.80 -1.70 -1.00
C PRO A 85 0.20 -2.32 -0.02
N SER A 86 -0.29 -2.88 1.07
CA SER A 86 0.52 -3.72 1.93
C SER A 86 -0.33 -4.81 2.56
N SER A 87 0.13 -6.05 2.44
CA SER A 87 -0.48 -7.21 3.10
C SER A 87 0.57 -7.89 3.97
N THR A 88 0.16 -8.27 5.18
CA THR A 88 0.96 -9.11 6.06
C THR A 88 0.23 -10.42 6.24
N LEU A 89 0.81 -11.51 5.73
CA LEU A 89 0.29 -12.85 5.93
C LEU A 89 1.03 -13.51 7.09
N LYS A 90 0.29 -13.89 8.13
CA LYS A 90 0.79 -14.75 9.21
C LYS A 90 0.44 -16.18 8.87
N VAL A 91 1.37 -16.92 8.29
CA VAL A 91 1.30 -18.40 8.23
C VAL A 91 2.18 -18.93 9.35
N VAL A 92 1.79 -20.05 9.95
CA VAL A 92 2.48 -20.70 11.08
C VAL A 92 4.00 -20.52 10.99
N ASP A 93 4.54 -19.81 11.98
CA ASP A 93 5.96 -19.50 12.22
C ASP A 93 6.70 -18.53 11.28
N VAL A 94 6.03 -17.87 10.32
CA VAL A 94 6.69 -16.88 9.45
C VAL A 94 5.82 -15.64 9.20
N ASP A 95 6.38 -14.46 9.49
CA ASP A 95 5.78 -13.17 9.13
C ASP A 95 6.21 -12.77 7.72
N LEU A 96 5.28 -12.74 6.76
CA LEU A 96 5.49 -12.18 5.42
C LEU A 96 4.81 -10.83 5.31
N THR A 97 5.55 -9.78 4.97
CA THR A 97 5.02 -8.46 4.64
C THR A 97 5.44 -8.05 3.24
N SER A 98 4.48 -7.76 2.38
CA SER A 98 4.69 -7.09 1.10
C SER A 98 4.22 -5.64 1.17
N VAL A 99 4.93 -4.74 0.48
CA VAL A 99 4.59 -3.31 0.39
C VAL A 99 4.82 -2.86 -1.05
N GLY A 100 3.89 -2.10 -1.63
CA GLY A 100 4.06 -1.48 -2.95
C GLY A 100 4.19 -2.48 -4.11
N LEU A 101 4.92 -2.08 -5.16
CA LEU A 101 5.14 -2.87 -6.38
C LEU A 101 6.24 -3.92 -6.16
N VAL A 102 5.85 -5.14 -5.79
CA VAL A 102 6.80 -6.22 -5.46
C VAL A 102 7.22 -7.10 -6.64
N ASN A 103 6.42 -7.11 -7.71
CA ASN A 103 6.67 -7.83 -8.96
C ASN A 103 6.53 -6.84 -10.12
N PRO A 104 7.58 -6.08 -10.45
CA PRO A 104 7.55 -5.21 -11.61
C PRO A 104 7.56 -6.05 -12.90
N GLU A 105 6.69 -5.70 -13.84
CA GLU A 105 6.88 -6.05 -15.25
C GLU A 105 7.77 -4.95 -15.85
N GLU A 106 8.77 -5.29 -16.67
CA GLU A 106 9.74 -4.41 -17.38
C GLU A 106 11.16 -4.23 -16.78
N PRO A 107 12.20 -4.02 -17.62
CA PRO A 107 13.60 -3.86 -17.20
C PRO A 107 13.92 -2.52 -16.51
N LYS A 108 12.94 -1.65 -16.26
CA LYS A 108 13.13 -0.32 -15.64
C LYS A 108 13.51 -0.40 -14.16
N TYR A 109 13.06 -1.45 -13.47
CA TYR A 109 13.18 -1.56 -12.03
C TYR A 109 14.40 -2.38 -11.61
N GLU A 110 15.06 -1.93 -10.56
CA GLU A 110 16.20 -2.64 -9.96
C GLU A 110 15.74 -3.43 -8.74
N GLU A 111 16.16 -4.68 -8.63
CA GLU A 111 15.84 -5.54 -7.50
C GLU A 111 17.08 -5.82 -6.66
N ILE A 112 17.02 -5.52 -5.36
CA ILE A 112 18.02 -5.94 -4.39
C ILE A 112 17.40 -6.92 -3.40
N LYS A 113 18.11 -8.01 -3.09
CA LYS A 113 17.61 -9.08 -2.22
C LYS A 113 18.66 -9.62 -1.27
N LYS A 114 18.21 -10.03 -0.09
CA LYS A 114 18.98 -10.78 0.90
C LYS A 114 18.16 -11.97 1.37
N GLU A 115 18.77 -13.15 1.35
CA GLU A 115 18.15 -14.38 1.87
C GLU A 115 19.06 -15.05 2.90
N ASP A 116 18.46 -15.51 4.00
CA ASP A 116 19.08 -16.43 4.95
C ASP A 116 18.12 -17.61 5.14
N LYS A 117 18.38 -18.69 4.39
CA LYS A 117 17.55 -19.89 4.40
C LYS A 117 17.54 -20.60 5.76
N LYS A 118 18.62 -20.49 6.54
CA LYS A 118 18.70 -21.13 7.87
C LYS A 118 17.81 -20.44 8.89
N LYS A 119 17.67 -19.11 8.78
CA LYS A 119 16.80 -18.30 9.65
C LYS A 119 15.39 -18.10 9.09
N GLY A 120 15.10 -18.60 7.89
CA GLY A 120 13.82 -18.35 7.21
C GLY A 120 13.60 -16.88 6.84
N VAL A 121 14.68 -16.11 6.64
CA VAL A 121 14.62 -14.67 6.35
C VAL A 121 14.77 -14.43 4.85
N TYR A 122 13.88 -13.60 4.30
CA TYR A 122 14.00 -13.09 2.93
C TYR A 122 13.60 -11.61 2.90
N LYS A 123 14.46 -10.77 2.34
CA LYS A 123 14.22 -9.35 2.15
C LYS A 123 14.45 -9.01 0.68
N LYS A 124 13.49 -8.36 0.03
CA LYS A 124 13.59 -7.83 -1.34
C LYS A 124 13.14 -6.38 -1.32
N LEU A 125 13.86 -5.51 -2.04
CA LEU A 125 13.40 -4.17 -2.39
C LEU A 125 13.36 -4.05 -3.92
N VAL A 126 12.33 -3.38 -4.41
CA VAL A 126 12.19 -2.98 -5.81
C VAL A 126 12.40 -1.48 -5.86
N LEU A 127 13.32 -1.03 -6.71
CA LEU A 127 13.75 0.35 -6.83
C LEU A 127 13.40 0.92 -8.20
N ASP A 128 12.96 2.19 -8.22
CA ASP A 128 12.89 3.02 -9.42
C ASP A 128 13.80 4.24 -9.20
N LYS A 129 14.86 4.36 -10.00
CA LYS A 129 15.84 5.46 -9.91
C LYS A 129 16.36 5.71 -8.47
N GLY A 130 16.67 4.64 -7.74
CA GLY A 130 17.18 4.73 -6.37
C GLY A 130 16.12 4.89 -5.28
N LYS A 131 14.85 5.07 -5.63
CA LYS A 131 13.73 5.15 -4.68
C LYS A 131 13.05 3.81 -4.51
N ILE A 132 12.63 3.47 -3.30
CA ILE A 132 11.92 2.21 -3.05
C ILE A 132 10.47 2.33 -3.54
N VAL A 133 10.07 1.47 -4.48
CA VAL A 133 8.68 1.37 -4.99
C VAL A 133 7.98 0.11 -4.52
N GLY A 134 8.71 -0.87 -4.01
CA GLY A 134 8.14 -2.04 -3.35
C GLY A 134 9.12 -2.81 -2.49
N ALA A 135 8.60 -3.66 -1.61
CA ALA A 135 9.37 -4.46 -0.68
C ALA A 135 8.68 -5.78 -0.33
N ILE A 136 9.46 -6.83 -0.11
CA ILE A 136 9.05 -8.09 0.52
C ILE A 136 9.95 -8.32 1.74
N LEU A 137 9.37 -8.56 2.91
CA LEU A 137 10.07 -8.85 4.15
C LEU A 137 9.44 -10.10 4.77
N LEU A 138 10.21 -11.19 4.82
CA LEU A 138 9.83 -12.50 5.32
C LEU A 138 10.71 -12.85 6.53
N GLY A 139 10.12 -13.34 7.60
CA GLY A 139 10.82 -13.88 8.77
C GLY A 139 11.50 -12.82 9.67
N ASP A 140 11.52 -11.54 9.24
CA ASP A 140 12.04 -10.43 10.02
C ASP A 140 11.11 -9.21 9.91
N LYS A 141 10.45 -8.87 11.04
CA LYS A 141 9.59 -7.67 11.14
C LYS A 141 10.41 -6.37 11.27
N LYS A 142 11.71 -6.45 11.57
CA LYS A 142 12.55 -5.25 11.70
C LYS A 142 12.62 -4.55 10.35
N GLY A 143 12.42 -3.23 10.37
CA GLY A 143 12.46 -2.40 9.17
C GLY A 143 11.16 -2.26 8.41
N VAL A 144 10.11 -3.07 8.65
CA VAL A 144 8.81 -2.94 7.94
C VAL A 144 8.26 -1.51 8.00
N THR A 145 8.19 -0.93 9.20
CA THR A 145 7.68 0.43 9.40
C THR A 145 8.57 1.48 8.74
N ALA A 146 9.88 1.30 8.81
CA ALA A 146 10.83 2.23 8.20
C ALA A 146 10.77 2.19 6.67
N ILE A 147 10.74 0.99 6.08
CA ILE A 147 10.64 0.79 4.64
C ILE A 147 9.30 1.33 4.11
N ARG A 148 8.18 1.08 4.80
CA ARG A 148 6.89 1.71 4.47
C ARG A 148 6.99 3.23 4.43
N LYS A 149 7.67 3.83 5.41
CA LYS A 149 7.90 5.29 5.45
C LYS A 149 8.78 5.76 4.29
N LEU A 150 9.87 5.07 3.98
CA LEU A 150 10.76 5.42 2.85
C LEU A 150 10.05 5.33 1.49
N ILE A 151 9.17 4.34 1.32
CA ILE A 151 8.31 4.21 0.13
C ILE A 151 7.35 5.40 0.05
N ALA A 152 6.63 5.70 1.14
CA ALA A 152 5.68 6.83 1.17
C ALA A 152 6.35 8.20 0.98
N GLN A 153 7.61 8.34 1.38
CA GLN A 153 8.40 9.57 1.25
C GLN A 153 9.22 9.63 -0.05
N GLU A 154 9.14 8.60 -0.90
CA GLU A 154 9.95 8.49 -2.13
C GLU A 154 11.45 8.76 -1.91
N THR A 155 12.00 8.28 -0.81
CA THR A 155 13.39 8.59 -0.42
C THR A 155 14.39 7.87 -1.31
N ASP A 156 15.37 8.61 -1.84
CA ASP A 156 16.49 8.03 -2.58
C ASP A 156 17.45 7.33 -1.62
N ILE A 157 17.59 6.01 -1.79
CA ILE A 157 18.44 5.14 -0.97
C ILE A 157 19.72 4.71 -1.67
N THR A 158 20.09 5.32 -2.81
CA THR A 158 21.22 4.89 -3.65
C THR A 158 22.51 4.67 -2.84
N LYS A 159 22.79 5.55 -1.88
CA LYS A 159 23.96 5.47 -0.99
C LYS A 159 23.94 4.28 -0.01
N TYR A 160 22.78 3.68 0.21
CA TYR A 160 22.56 2.63 1.19
C TYR A 160 22.18 1.29 0.56
N LYS A 161 22.12 1.17 -0.78
CA LYS A 161 21.67 -0.03 -1.50
C LYS A 161 22.35 -1.32 -1.01
N ASP A 162 23.67 -1.29 -0.80
CA ASP A 162 24.45 -2.46 -0.42
C ASP A 162 24.31 -2.84 1.07
N SER A 163 23.78 -1.93 1.89
CA SER A 163 23.72 -2.08 3.35
C SER A 163 22.31 -2.11 3.93
N ILE A 164 21.31 -1.56 3.26
CA ILE A 164 19.93 -1.39 3.77
C ILE A 164 19.21 -2.71 4.09
N LEU A 165 19.66 -3.80 3.49
CA LEU A 165 19.15 -5.15 3.74
C LEU A 165 19.92 -5.91 4.83
N GLN A 166 21.01 -5.35 5.36
CA GLN A 166 21.78 -6.00 6.43
C GLN A 166 21.01 -6.05 7.75
N ASP A 167 21.33 -7.04 8.59
CA ASP A 167 20.53 -7.34 9.79
C ASP A 167 20.73 -6.30 10.91
N ASP A 168 21.87 -5.62 10.88
CA ASP A 168 22.30 -4.56 11.79
C ASP A 168 22.10 -3.15 11.20
N PHE A 169 21.42 -3.04 10.05
CA PHE A 169 21.20 -1.75 9.41
C PHE A 169 20.30 -0.84 10.26
N ASP A 170 20.81 0.33 10.62
CA ASP A 170 20.05 1.35 11.31
C ASP A 170 19.28 2.23 10.32
N TYR A 171 17.98 1.96 10.18
CA TYR A 171 17.07 2.73 9.32
C TYR A 171 16.97 4.22 9.68
N LYS A 172 17.39 4.65 10.87
CA LYS A 172 17.47 6.07 11.23
C LYS A 172 18.48 6.83 10.35
N LYS A 173 19.53 6.16 9.87
CA LYS A 173 20.54 6.74 8.97
C LYS A 173 19.97 7.26 7.65
N VAL A 174 18.85 6.67 7.20
CA VAL A 174 18.15 7.08 5.98
C VAL A 174 17.07 8.11 6.29
N ALA A 175 16.37 7.94 7.43
CA ALA A 175 15.30 8.84 7.85
C ALA A 175 15.76 10.26 8.23
N SER A 176 17.04 10.47 8.54
CA SER A 176 17.60 11.81 8.81
C SER A 176 17.73 12.70 7.57
N LEU A 177 17.63 12.14 6.36
CA LEU A 177 17.70 12.91 5.11
C LEU A 177 16.37 13.60 4.74
N THR A 178 15.25 13.19 5.33
CA THR A 178 13.91 13.76 5.03
C THR A 178 13.52 14.94 5.93
N GLN A 179 14.40 15.43 6.81
CA GLN A 179 14.15 16.65 7.62
C GLN A 179 14.52 17.97 6.92
N HIS A 180 14.91 17.96 5.65
CA HIS A 180 15.21 19.16 4.85
C HIS A 180 14.41 19.20 3.54
N LEU A 181 13.08 19.16 3.62
CA LEU A 181 12.25 19.69 2.55
C LEU A 181 11.55 20.95 3.08
N PRO A 182 11.82 22.15 2.53
CA PRO A 182 11.09 23.35 2.91
C PRO A 182 9.62 23.15 2.55
N HIS A 183 8.73 23.57 3.44
CA HIS A 183 7.31 23.72 3.15
C HIS A 183 7.16 24.55 1.87
N GLY A 184 6.90 23.88 0.76
CA GLY A 184 6.59 24.52 -0.51
C GLY A 184 5.27 25.24 -0.38
N SER A 185 5.35 26.57 -0.37
CA SER A 185 4.25 27.51 -0.36
C SER A 185 3.19 27.15 -1.39
N VAL A 186 1.96 27.01 -0.91
CA VAL A 186 0.77 27.03 -1.76
C VAL A 186 0.65 28.46 -2.31
N ASN A 187 0.98 28.64 -3.59
CA ASN A 187 0.60 29.85 -4.31
C ASN A 187 -0.75 29.63 -4.98
N SER A 188 -1.73 30.40 -4.47
CA SER A 188 -2.87 31.06 -5.14
C SER A 188 -3.38 30.48 -6.45
#